data_AF-A0A920E7F6-F1
#
_entry.id   AF-A0A920E7F6-F1
#
_cell.length_a   1.000
_cell.length_b   1.000
_cell.length_c   1.000
_cell.angle_alpha   90.00
_cell.angle_beta   90.00
_cell.angle_gamma   90.00
#
_symmetry.space_group_name_H-M   'P 1'
#
loop_
_entity.id
_entity.type
_entity.pdbx_description
1 polymer ?
#
loop_
_entity_poly.entity_id
_entity_poly.type
_entity_poly.pdbx_seq_one_letter_code
_entity_poly.pdbx_strand_id
1 'polypeptide(L)'
;MRFVLIFIFVALPCLDTYGITKVYNIIDRKLKIHTYEPLTVDQKKKIEKKIDQILDVLNEYDSSTFISRFNNLEKNSEVSAPDIFVDAYKVLNDFNKIQR
;
A
#
# COMPACT_ATOMS: atom_id res chain seq x y z
N MET A 1 -19.80 26.57 -5.88
CA MET A 1 -21.01 26.32 -5.07
C MET A 1 -21.98 25.54 -5.96
N ARG A 2 -22.39 24.28 -5.78
CA ARG A 2 -22.32 23.26 -4.72
C ARG A 2 -22.08 21.90 -5.41
N PHE A 3 -21.29 21.02 -4.80
CA PHE A 3 -21.07 19.65 -5.23
C PHE A 3 -22.22 18.76 -4.75
N VAL A 4 -22.75 17.91 -5.65
CA VAL A 4 -23.61 16.78 -5.28
C VAL A 4 -23.19 15.60 -6.17
N LEU A 5 -22.30 14.75 -5.65
CA LEU A 5 -21.96 13.46 -6.23
C LEU A 5 -22.86 12.40 -5.59
N ILE A 6 -23.92 12.01 -6.29
CA ILE A 6 -24.81 10.92 -5.88
C ILE A 6 -24.09 9.61 -6.21
N PHE A 7 -23.59 8.91 -5.18
CA PHE A 7 -23.14 7.51 -5.31
C PHE A 7 -24.38 6.61 -5.43
N ILE A 8 -24.71 6.22 -6.66
CA ILE A 8 -25.75 5.22 -6.92
C ILE A 8 -25.16 3.84 -6.59
N PHE A 9 -25.45 3.38 -5.37
CA PHE A 9 -25.44 1.98 -4.98
C PHE A 9 -26.63 1.31 -5.68
N VAL A 10 -26.42 0.69 -6.85
CA VAL A 10 -27.39 -0.24 -7.42
C VAL A 10 -26.70 -1.57 -7.64
N ALA A 11 -27.18 -2.54 -6.88
CA ALA A 11 -26.89 -3.94 -6.99
C ALA A 11 -27.14 -4.42 -8.42
N LEU A 12 -26.06 -4.79 -9.11
CA LEU A 12 -26.09 -5.75 -10.21
C LEU A 12 -25.50 -7.06 -9.67
N PRO A 13 -26.33 -8.03 -9.25
CA PRO A 13 -25.90 -9.41 -9.18
C PRO A 13 -25.93 -10.00 -10.61
N CYS A 14 -24.99 -10.88 -10.92
CA CYS A 14 -24.77 -11.55 -12.21
C CYS A 14 -24.09 -10.71 -13.31
N LEU A 15 -22.77 -10.78 -13.31
CA LEU A 15 -22.01 -11.34 -14.44
C LEU A 15 -20.75 -11.99 -13.83
N ASP A 16 -20.73 -13.32 -13.76
CA ASP A 16 -19.50 -14.07 -13.55
C ASP A 16 -18.53 -13.71 -14.67
N THR A 17 -17.49 -12.94 -14.35
CA THR A 17 -16.26 -12.91 -15.15
C THR A 17 -15.12 -13.27 -14.21
N TYR A 18 -14.72 -14.54 -14.27
CA TYR A 18 -13.39 -15.06 -13.93
C TYR A 18 -12.50 -14.12 -13.12
N GLY A 19 -12.41 -14.40 -11.82
CA GLY A 19 -11.24 -14.05 -11.03
C GLY A 19 -11.55 -13.78 -9.58
N ILE A 20 -11.18 -14.74 -8.73
CA ILE A 20 -11.35 -14.66 -7.28
C ILE A 20 -10.65 -13.41 -6.76
N THR A 21 -11.42 -12.49 -6.17
CA THR A 21 -10.94 -11.24 -5.60
C THR A 21 -10.47 -11.50 -4.17
N LYS A 22 -9.16 -11.56 -3.91
CA LYS A 22 -8.64 -11.54 -2.52
C LYS A 22 -8.36 -10.10 -2.10
N VAL A 23 -8.86 -9.74 -0.93
CA VAL A 23 -8.74 -8.41 -0.34
C VAL A 23 -7.74 -8.46 0.81
N TYR A 24 -6.76 -7.58 0.78
CA TYR A 24 -5.74 -7.42 1.82
C TYR A 24 -5.83 -6.01 2.40
N ASN A 25 -5.55 -5.86 3.69
CA ASN A 25 -5.48 -4.54 4.31
C ASN A 25 -4.05 -3.99 4.19
N ILE A 26 -3.91 -2.75 3.73
CA ILE A 26 -2.63 -2.03 3.62
C ILE A 26 -2.90 -0.59 4.03
N ILE A 27 -2.24 -0.12 5.11
CA ILE A 27 -2.22 1.27 5.60
C ILE A 27 -3.54 2.01 5.33
N ASP A 28 -4.54 1.79 6.20
CA ASP A 28 -5.89 2.36 6.13
C ASP A 28 -6.69 2.09 4.85
N ARG A 29 -6.19 1.26 3.94
CA ARG A 29 -6.83 0.91 2.66
C ARG A 29 -6.88 -0.59 2.43
N LYS A 30 -7.55 -0.96 1.34
CA LYS A 30 -7.72 -2.35 0.90
C LYS A 30 -7.06 -2.55 -0.47
N LEU A 31 -6.09 -3.46 -0.56
CA LEU A 31 -5.57 -3.98 -1.81
C LEU A 31 -6.47 -5.11 -2.29
N LYS A 32 -7.04 -4.96 -3.49
CA LYS A 32 -7.79 -6.02 -4.17
C LYS A 32 -6.94 -6.58 -5.30
N ILE A 33 -6.73 -7.88 -5.30
CA ILE A 33 -5.99 -8.57 -6.37
C ILE A 33 -6.98 -9.40 -7.18
N HIS A 34 -6.99 -9.18 -8.49
CA HIS A 34 -7.78 -9.91 -9.47
C HIS A 34 -6.86 -10.83 -10.27
N THR A 35 -7.13 -12.13 -10.25
CA THR A 35 -6.36 -13.14 -10.98
C THR A 35 -7.30 -14.06 -11.75
N TYR A 36 -6.90 -14.49 -12.96
CA TYR A 36 -7.70 -15.44 -13.76
C TYR A 36 -7.84 -16.81 -13.06
N GLU A 37 -6.79 -17.24 -12.36
CA GLU A 37 -6.77 -18.47 -11.58
C GLU A 37 -6.74 -18.17 -10.07
N PRO A 38 -7.24 -19.08 -9.22
CA PRO A 38 -7.13 -18.94 -7.77
C PRO A 38 -5.67 -18.88 -7.33
N LEU A 39 -5.35 -17.93 -6.45
CA LEU A 39 -4.02 -17.87 -5.83
C LEU A 39 -3.77 -19.14 -4.99
N THR A 40 -2.59 -19.76 -5.20
CA THR A 40 -2.12 -20.88 -4.39
C THR A 40 -1.83 -20.42 -2.95
N VAL A 41 -1.73 -21.38 -2.02
CA VAL A 41 -1.39 -21.10 -0.61
C VAL A 41 -0.03 -20.39 -0.52
N ASP A 42 0.96 -20.84 -1.30
CA ASP A 42 2.30 -20.23 -1.31
C ASP A 42 2.30 -18.82 -1.88
N GLN A 43 1.52 -18.56 -2.93
CA GLN A 43 1.36 -17.21 -3.48
C GLN A 43 0.71 -16.27 -2.46
N LYS A 44 -0.35 -16.73 -1.78
CA LYS A 44 -1.01 -15.96 -0.72
C LYS A 44 -0.02 -15.60 0.39
N LYS A 45 0.77 -16.57 0.85
CA LYS A 45 1.79 -16.37 1.90
C LYS A 45 2.90 -15.41 1.47
N LYS A 46 3.33 -15.47 0.20
CA LYS A 46 4.31 -14.52 -0.37
C LYS A 46 3.75 -13.10 -0.43
N ILE A 47 2.47 -12.94 -0.80
CA ILE A 47 1.80 -11.64 -0.82
C ILE A 47 1.70 -11.07 0.59
N GLU A 48 1.24 -11.87 1.55
CA GLU A 48 1.12 -11.48 2.96
C GLU A 48 2.47 -11.04 3.51
N LYS A 49 3.52 -11.84 3.31
CA LYS A 49 4.89 -11.48 3.73
C LYS A 49 5.37 -10.16 3.11
N LYS A 50 5.06 -9.89 1.84
CA LYS A 50 5.42 -8.62 1.20
C LYS A 50 4.64 -7.44 1.78
N ILE A 51 3.37 -7.64 2.11
CA ILE A 51 2.55 -6.62 2.76
C ILE A 51 3.10 -6.31 4.15
N ASP A 52 3.42 -7.33 4.94
CA ASP A 52 4.01 -7.17 6.28
C ASP A 52 5.34 -6.38 6.19
N GLN A 53 6.21 -6.71 5.24
CA GLN A 53 7.45 -5.96 4.99
C GLN A 53 7.20 -4.49 4.64
N ILE A 54 6.14 -4.19 3.88
CA ILE A 54 5.76 -2.81 3.56
C ILE A 54 5.26 -2.09 4.82
N LEU A 55 4.43 -2.75 5.64
CA LEU A 55 3.89 -2.18 6.87
C LEU A 55 4.99 -1.91 7.90
N ASP A 56 5.91 -2.86 8.11
CA ASP A 56 7.05 -2.72 9.03
C ASP A 56 7.96 -1.53 8.69
N VAL A 57 7.96 -1.11 7.42
CA VAL A 57 8.81 -0.01 6.94
C VAL A 57 8.05 1.31 6.89
N LEU A 58 6.82 1.32 6.35
CA LEU A 58 6.11 2.54 5.93
C LEU A 58 4.86 2.89 6.77
N ASN A 59 4.45 2.06 7.73
CA ASN A 59 3.30 2.37 8.58
C ASN A 59 3.69 3.36 9.71
N GLU A 60 3.29 4.62 9.57
CA GLU A 60 3.59 5.69 10.55
C GLU A 60 2.78 5.61 11.85
N TYR A 61 1.69 4.85 11.88
CA TYR A 61 0.86 4.69 13.06
C TYR A 61 1.42 3.69 14.08
N ASP A 62 2.45 2.94 13.69
CA ASP A 62 3.15 2.00 14.55
C ASP A 62 4.55 2.54 14.86
N SER A 63 4.81 2.81 16.14
CA SER A 63 6.08 3.37 16.61
C SER A 63 7.29 2.45 16.40
N SER A 64 7.06 1.14 16.19
CA SER A 64 8.13 0.17 15.97
C SER A 64 8.69 0.17 14.54
N THR A 65 7.97 0.78 13.60
CA THR A 65 8.32 0.76 12.18
C THR A 65 9.54 1.61 11.87
N PHE A 66 10.12 1.40 10.69
CA PHE A 66 11.25 2.21 10.25
C PHE A 66 10.88 3.69 10.08
N ILE A 67 9.76 4.00 9.40
CA ILE A 67 9.34 5.38 9.15
C ILE A 67 9.14 6.18 10.45
N SER A 68 8.55 5.55 11.47
CA SER A 68 8.33 6.20 12.77
C SER A 68 9.64 6.54 13.46
N ARG A 69 10.62 5.62 13.41
CA ARG A 69 11.97 5.88 13.94
C ARG A 69 12.70 6.93 13.13
N PHE A 70 12.61 6.87 11.80
CA PHE A 70 13.22 7.82 10.88
C PHE A 70 12.74 9.25 11.13
N ASN A 71 11.42 9.43 11.31
CA ASN A 71 10.82 10.74 11.58
C ASN A 71 11.27 11.37 12.90
N ASN A 72 11.78 10.57 13.84
CA ASN A 72 12.28 11.01 15.15
C ASN A 72 13.80 11.21 15.17
N LEU A 73 14.52 11.00 14.06
CA LEU A 73 15.97 11.21 14.00
C LEU A 73 16.33 12.70 14.05
N GLU A 74 17.46 13.01 14.66
CA GLU A 74 18.02 14.35 14.60
C GLU A 74 18.40 14.71 13.16
N LYS A 75 18.28 15.99 12.82
CA LYS A 75 18.66 16.48 11.48
C LYS A 75 20.11 16.13 11.17
N ASN A 76 20.38 15.72 9.92
CA ASN A 76 21.68 15.27 9.42
C ASN A 76 22.20 13.97 10.06
N SER A 77 21.35 13.22 10.76
CA SER A 77 21.70 11.87 11.20
C SER A 77 21.86 10.92 10.02
N GLU A 78 22.89 10.09 10.07
CA GLU A 78 23.05 8.97 9.13
C GLU A 78 22.30 7.75 9.66
N VAL A 79 21.55 7.08 8.77
CA VAL A 79 20.80 5.86 9.11
C VAL A 79 20.83 4.88 7.94
N SER A 80 20.99 3.59 8.26
CA SER A 80 20.81 2.53 7.28
C SER A 80 19.32 2.32 7.03
N ALA A 81 18.89 2.59 5.79
CA ALA A 81 17.48 2.53 5.40
C ALA A 81 17.15 1.23 4.63
N PRO A 82 15.98 0.63 4.87
CA PRO A 82 15.49 -0.49 4.06
C PRO A 82 15.27 -0.10 2.60
N ASP A 83 15.52 -1.02 1.67
CA ASP A 83 15.35 -0.78 0.23
C ASP A 83 13.94 -0.26 -0.13
N ILE A 84 12.89 -0.81 0.50
CA ILE A 84 11.50 -0.37 0.31
C ILE A 84 11.34 1.12 0.62
N PHE A 85 11.99 1.61 1.67
CA PHE A 85 11.96 3.03 2.03
C PHE A 85 12.72 3.88 1.01
N VAL A 86 13.92 3.43 0.62
CA VAL A 86 14.76 4.14 -0.36
C VAL A 86 14.05 4.28 -1.71
N ASP A 87 13.40 3.20 -2.18
CA ASP A 87 12.65 3.20 -3.43
C ASP A 87 11.44 4.12 -3.35
N ALA A 88 10.66 4.06 -2.26
CA ALA A 88 9.53 4.96 -2.05
C ALA A 88 9.97 6.43 -2.00
N TYR A 89 11.08 6.73 -1.31
CA TYR A 89 11.64 8.08 -1.21
C TYR A 89 12.08 8.61 -2.57
N LYS A 90 12.74 7.79 -3.40
CA LYS A 90 13.14 8.18 -4.77
C LYS A 90 11.94 8.53 -5.62
N VAL A 91 10.89 7.70 -5.61
CA VAL A 91 9.64 7.97 -6.36
C VAL A 91 9.01 9.30 -5.95
N LEU A 92 8.94 9.58 -4.63
CA LEU A 92 8.43 10.85 -4.12
C LEU A 92 9.31 12.04 -4.55
N ASN A 93 10.63 11.89 -4.50
CA ASN A 93 11.56 12.94 -4.91
C ASN A 93 11.42 13.27 -6.40
N ASP A 94 11.30 12.26 -7.24
CA ASP A 94 11.13 12.46 -8.69
C ASP A 94 9.76 13.07 -9.02
N PHE A 95 8.70 12.66 -8.31
CA PHE A 95 7.39 13.31 -8.41
C PHE A 95 7.46 14.81 -8.06
N ASN A 96 8.16 15.17 -6.99
CA ASN A 96 8.33 16.56 -6.57
C ASN A 96 9.13 17.40 -7.57
N LYS A 97 10.05 16.80 -8.32
CA LYS A 97 10.78 17.49 -9.40
C LYS A 97 9.89 17.80 -10.60
N ILE A 98 8.88 16.97 -10.88
CA ILE A 98 7.96 17.17 -12.00
C ILE A 98 6.95 18.28 -11.68
N GLN A 99 6.53 18.39 -10.42
CA GLN A 99 5.55 19.38 -9.98
C GLN A 99 6.12 20.78 -9.68
N ARG A 100 7.45 20.94 -9.72
CA ARG A 100 8.15 22.21 -9.48
C ARG A 100 8.76 22.74 -10.76
#